data_AF-A0A2G2QIR8-F1
#
_entry.id   AF-A0A2G2QIR8-F1
#
_cell.length_a   1.000
_cell.length_b   1.000
_cell.length_c   1.000
_cell.angle_alpha   90.00
_cell.angle_beta   90.00
_cell.angle_gamma   90.00
#
_symmetry.space_group_name_H-M   'P 1'
#
loop_
_entity.id
_entity.type
_entity.pdbx_description
1 polymer ?
#
loop_
_entity_poly.entity_id
_entity_poly.type
_entity_poly.pdbx_seq_one_letter_code
_entity_poly.pdbx_strand_id
1 'polypeptide(L)'
;MRIFFLITLFLILPLHAGASPKLEESASPKKLEHVEQAGDKIEALALMKEQQTELLLLKEQFLIVREFNDDFLAIVLWSLSVLLTLTIVLLGFNWFQGSRAIKRELASINTELNSSIEISKQELKYEINGEVEKLEQLLEDKVKRISKQAIEPLKNKIESLEHKILMLEYDSLEADVKNLQENNLLSTAVKSCAELIECAIQIDWDWKLSNAIDLMKGLFDEVDGKGIKEARIDTQDIIEIEAQVKKVPDSHRILRDSLLKRLREFH
;
A
#
# COMPACT_ATOMS: atom_id res chain seq x y z
N MET A 1 -1.32 32.41 -28.42
CA MET A 1 -2.04 32.31 -29.71
C MET A 1 -2.97 33.51 -30.02
N ARG A 2 -3.05 34.57 -29.20
CA ARG A 2 -3.92 35.74 -29.46
C ARG A 2 -3.22 36.95 -30.11
N ILE A 3 -1.89 37.05 -30.01
CA ILE A 3 -1.13 38.20 -30.52
C ILE A 3 -0.91 38.13 -32.05
N PHE A 4 -0.77 36.93 -32.61
CA PHE A 4 -0.61 36.74 -34.05
C PHE A 4 -1.85 37.13 -34.88
N PHE A 5 -3.05 37.10 -34.27
CA PHE A 5 -4.31 37.47 -34.94
C PHE A 5 -4.49 38.99 -35.07
N LEU A 6 -3.82 39.79 -34.24
CA LEU A 6 -3.91 41.25 -34.29
C LEU A 6 -3.00 41.86 -35.37
N ILE A 7 -1.87 41.22 -35.67
CA ILE A 7 -0.90 41.74 -36.65
C ILE A 7 -1.35 41.42 -38.08
N THR A 8 -2.01 40.29 -38.33
CA THR A 8 -2.58 39.98 -39.65
C THR A 8 -3.83 40.80 -39.97
N LEU A 9 -4.61 41.21 -38.98
CA LEU A 9 -5.79 42.06 -39.21
C LEU A 9 -5.42 43.49 -39.66
N PHE A 10 -4.24 43.99 -39.27
CA PHE A 10 -3.80 45.34 -39.64
C PHE A 10 -3.21 45.42 -41.06
N LEU A 11 -2.82 44.30 -41.66
CA LEU A 11 -2.24 44.22 -43.02
C LEU A 11 -3.27 43.91 -44.12
N ILE A 12 -4.53 43.61 -43.77
CA ILE A 12 -5.61 43.32 -44.72
C ILE A 12 -6.69 44.42 -44.69
N LEU A 13 -6.40 45.63 -44.19
CA LEU A 13 -7.21 46.80 -44.53
C LEU A 13 -6.72 47.35 -45.87
N PRO A 14 -7.41 47.11 -47.00
CA PRO A 14 -7.04 47.77 -48.24
C PRO A 14 -7.34 49.27 -48.07
N LEU A 15 -6.34 50.10 -48.36
CA LEU A 15 -6.55 51.48 -48.77
C LEU A 15 -7.51 51.47 -49.97
N HIS A 16 -8.81 51.62 -49.71
CA HIS A 16 -9.84 51.95 -50.70
C HIS A 16 -10.42 53.33 -50.40
N ALA A 17 -9.53 54.28 -50.11
CA ALA A 17 -9.85 55.71 -50.02
C ALA A 17 -9.12 56.48 -51.14
N GLY A 18 -9.30 56.04 -52.38
CA GLY A 18 -9.01 56.81 -53.58
C GLY A 18 -10.29 57.47 -54.09
N ALA A 19 -10.88 58.37 -53.30
CA ALA A 19 -11.93 59.24 -53.78
C ALA A 19 -11.31 60.20 -54.82
N SER A 20 -11.51 59.93 -56.10
CA SER A 20 -11.19 60.89 -57.15
C SER A 20 -12.07 62.14 -56.95
N PRO A 21 -11.50 63.34 -56.75
CA PRO A 21 -12.28 64.57 -56.82
C PRO A 21 -12.71 64.76 -58.27
N LYS A 22 -14.02 64.63 -58.55
CA LYS A 22 -14.61 65.21 -59.76
C LYS A 22 -14.49 66.73 -59.64
N LEU A 23 -13.52 67.30 -60.35
CA LEU A 23 -13.45 68.73 -60.57
C LEU A 23 -14.72 69.17 -61.32
N GLU A 24 -15.51 69.99 -60.65
CA GLU A 24 -16.54 70.85 -61.23
C GLU A 24 -15.90 71.75 -62.29
N GLU A 25 -16.27 71.56 -63.56
CA GLU A 25 -16.01 72.55 -64.61
C GLU A 25 -17.32 73.27 -64.90
N SER A 26 -17.57 74.30 -64.09
CA SER A 26 -18.56 75.35 -64.32
C SER A 26 -17.87 76.51 -65.05
N ALA A 27 -18.25 76.78 -66.30
CA ALA A 27 -18.32 78.16 -66.83
C ALA A 27 -18.92 78.18 -68.25
N SER A 28 -20.14 78.68 -68.36
CA SER A 28 -20.67 79.28 -69.59
C SER A 28 -19.76 80.40 -70.09
N PRO A 29 -19.71 80.62 -71.42
CA PRO A 29 -19.60 81.97 -71.93
C PRO A 29 -20.79 82.36 -72.80
N LYS A 30 -21.17 83.61 -72.57
CA LYS A 30 -22.24 84.41 -73.14
C LYS A 30 -21.91 84.78 -74.60
N LYS A 31 -22.95 84.82 -75.44
CA LYS A 31 -22.97 85.33 -76.83
C LYS A 31 -22.13 86.59 -77.05
N LEU A 32 -21.52 86.71 -78.23
CA LEU A 32 -21.63 87.91 -79.09
C LEU A 32 -21.19 87.63 -80.53
N GLU A 33 -21.87 88.34 -81.43
CA GLU A 33 -21.86 88.26 -82.88
C GLU A 33 -20.69 88.99 -83.54
N HIS A 34 -20.41 88.52 -84.76
CA HIS A 34 -20.01 89.24 -85.98
C HIS A 34 -18.70 90.05 -86.07
N VAL A 35 -18.23 90.05 -87.34
CA VAL A 35 -17.36 91.02 -88.03
C VAL A 35 -15.88 90.62 -88.16
N GLU A 36 -15.60 90.01 -89.33
CA GLU A 36 -14.66 90.53 -90.33
C GLU A 36 -13.21 90.85 -89.89
N GLN A 37 -12.27 89.96 -90.22
CA GLN A 37 -10.96 90.31 -90.80
C GLN A 37 -10.18 89.03 -91.19
N ALA A 38 -9.95 88.86 -92.49
CA ALA A 38 -9.27 87.71 -93.08
C ALA A 38 -7.73 87.91 -93.24
N GLY A 39 -7.12 88.75 -92.39
CA GLY A 39 -5.67 89.04 -92.40
C GLY A 39 -4.88 88.45 -91.22
N ASP A 40 -5.48 88.36 -90.03
CA ASP A 40 -4.81 87.94 -88.77
C ASP A 40 -4.85 86.42 -88.50
N LYS A 41 -5.57 85.64 -89.32
CA LYS A 41 -5.71 84.19 -89.11
C LYS A 41 -4.42 83.40 -89.32
N ILE A 42 -3.45 83.94 -90.05
CA ILE A 42 -2.19 83.23 -90.35
C ILE A 42 -1.22 83.34 -89.16
N GLU A 43 -1.20 84.47 -88.45
CA GLU A 43 -0.32 84.69 -87.29
C GLU A 43 -0.87 83.99 -86.03
N ALA A 44 -2.19 83.97 -85.83
CA ALA A 44 -2.83 83.19 -84.78
C ALA A 44 -2.66 81.66 -84.96
N LEU A 45 -2.60 81.16 -86.20
CA LEU A 45 -2.33 79.74 -86.47
C LEU A 45 -0.85 79.37 -86.24
N ALA A 46 0.08 80.29 -86.44
CA ALA A 46 1.49 80.08 -86.12
C ALA A 46 1.72 80.03 -84.59
N LEU A 47 1.15 80.97 -83.84
CA LEU A 47 1.17 80.98 -82.38
C LEU A 47 0.48 79.75 -81.75
N MET A 48 -0.63 79.28 -82.33
CA MET A 48 -1.27 78.04 -81.88
C MET A 48 -0.39 76.80 -82.13
N LYS A 49 0.35 76.75 -83.23
CA LYS A 49 1.28 75.63 -83.50
C LYS A 49 2.45 75.63 -82.53
N GLU A 50 2.98 76.80 -82.19
CA GLU A 50 4.06 76.94 -81.19
C GLU A 50 3.58 76.52 -79.79
N GLN A 51 2.40 76.97 -79.37
CA GLN A 51 1.77 76.52 -78.11
C GLN A 51 1.47 75.02 -78.10
N GLN A 52 1.06 74.43 -79.23
CA GLN A 52 0.86 72.99 -79.34
C GLN A 52 2.17 72.21 -79.19
N THR A 53 3.29 72.72 -79.72
CA THR A 53 4.60 72.07 -79.55
C THR A 53 5.11 72.14 -78.11
N GLU A 54 4.89 73.26 -77.40
CA GLU A 54 5.22 73.38 -75.98
C GLU A 54 4.35 72.45 -75.12
N LEU A 55 3.05 72.36 -75.42
CA LEU A 55 2.15 71.43 -74.74
C LEU A 55 2.51 69.96 -74.99
N LEU A 56 3.06 69.63 -76.16
CA LEU A 56 3.49 68.28 -76.48
C LEU A 56 4.77 67.92 -75.70
N LEU A 57 5.77 68.82 -75.67
CA LEU A 57 6.98 68.65 -74.87
C LEU A 57 6.67 68.53 -73.36
N LEU A 58 5.72 69.33 -72.85
CA LEU A 58 5.33 69.27 -71.44
C LEU A 58 4.61 67.95 -71.11
N LYS A 59 3.82 67.39 -72.04
CA LYS A 59 3.19 66.07 -71.88
C LYS A 59 4.21 64.94 -71.91
N GLU A 60 5.22 65.02 -72.77
CA GLU A 60 6.31 64.04 -72.80
C GLU A 60 7.12 64.05 -71.50
N GLN A 61 7.46 65.23 -70.98
CA GLN A 61 8.12 65.35 -69.67
C GLN A 61 7.23 64.80 -68.54
N PHE A 62 5.92 65.04 -68.60
CA PHE A 62 5.00 64.51 -67.61
C PHE A 62 4.92 62.97 -67.63
N LEU A 63 4.95 62.36 -68.82
CA LEU A 63 5.00 60.90 -68.95
C LEU A 63 6.29 60.31 -68.37
N ILE A 64 7.44 60.93 -68.64
CA ILE A 64 8.73 60.50 -68.09
C ILE A 64 8.73 60.59 -66.56
N VAL A 65 8.21 61.68 -65.98
CA VAL A 65 8.11 61.83 -64.52
C VAL A 65 7.14 60.81 -63.92
N ARG A 66 6.04 60.49 -64.63
CA ARG A 66 5.08 59.49 -64.18
C ARG A 66 5.68 58.09 -64.18
N GLU A 67 6.35 57.70 -65.26
CA GLU A 67 7.02 56.40 -65.39
C GLU A 67 8.12 56.24 -64.32
N PHE A 68 8.91 57.29 -64.09
CA PHE A 68 9.91 57.31 -63.02
C PHE A 68 9.28 57.15 -61.61
N ASN A 69 8.15 57.81 -61.36
CA ASN A 69 7.43 57.65 -60.09
C ASN A 69 6.85 56.25 -59.91
N ASP A 70 6.33 55.63 -60.98
CA ASP A 70 5.79 54.27 -60.95
C ASP A 70 6.91 53.24 -60.69
N ASP A 71 8.08 53.40 -61.33
CA ASP A 71 9.26 52.57 -61.09
C ASP A 71 9.81 52.74 -59.66
N PHE A 72 9.86 53.97 -59.16
CA PHE A 72 10.28 54.25 -57.79
C PHE A 72 9.33 53.61 -56.78
N LEU A 73 8.02 53.74 -56.97
CA LEU A 73 7.00 53.08 -56.15
C LEU A 73 7.15 51.55 -56.20
N ALA A 74 7.41 50.97 -57.37
CA ALA A 74 7.62 49.54 -57.51
C ALA A 74 8.84 49.05 -56.72
N ILE A 75 9.97 49.76 -56.79
CA ILE A 75 11.19 49.43 -56.02
C ILE A 75 10.93 49.53 -54.51
N VAL A 76 10.25 50.59 -54.07
CA VAL A 76 9.91 50.78 -52.66
C VAL A 76 9.00 49.65 -52.17
N LEU A 77 7.96 49.29 -52.93
CA LEU A 77 7.06 48.18 -52.60
C LEU A 77 7.78 46.83 -52.56
N TRP A 78 8.73 46.58 -53.47
CA TRP A 78 9.57 45.39 -53.45
C TRP A 78 10.47 45.33 -52.21
N SER A 79 11.16 46.43 -51.88
CA SER A 79 12.03 46.49 -50.69
C SER A 79 11.25 46.29 -49.39
N LEU A 80 10.05 46.87 -49.30
CA LEU A 80 9.15 46.72 -48.16
C LEU A 80 8.68 45.27 -48.02
N SER A 81 8.37 44.61 -49.14
CA SER A 81 7.94 43.21 -49.18
C SER A 81 9.06 42.25 -48.71
N VAL A 82 10.31 42.51 -49.10
CA VAL A 82 11.48 41.75 -48.63
C VAL A 82 11.68 41.94 -47.14
N LEU A 83 11.60 43.18 -46.65
CA LEU A 83 11.75 43.50 -45.23
C LEU A 83 10.63 42.89 -44.37
N LEU A 84 9.39 42.91 -44.86
CA LEU A 84 8.25 42.27 -44.20
C LEU A 84 8.43 40.75 -44.13
N THR A 85 8.83 40.12 -45.23
CA THR A 85 9.10 38.67 -45.28
C THR A 85 10.23 38.29 -44.32
N LEU A 86 11.32 39.06 -44.30
CA LEU A 86 12.43 38.84 -43.39
C LEU A 86 11.98 38.94 -41.92
N THR A 87 11.15 39.93 -41.59
CA THR A 87 10.61 40.10 -40.23
C THR A 87 9.74 38.91 -39.81
N ILE A 88 8.87 38.42 -40.70
CA ILE A 88 8.04 37.22 -40.44
C ILE A 88 8.92 35.98 -40.24
N VAL A 89 9.96 35.80 -41.07
CA VAL A 89 10.89 34.68 -40.94
C VAL A 89 11.65 34.73 -39.62
N LEU A 90 12.14 35.90 -39.19
CA LEU A 90 12.83 36.06 -37.91
C LEU A 90 11.91 35.75 -36.72
N LEU A 91 10.67 36.25 -36.75
CA LEU A 91 9.67 35.95 -35.72
C LEU A 91 9.32 34.46 -35.67
N GLY A 92 9.14 33.83 -36.83
CA GLY A 92 8.90 32.39 -36.94
C GLY A 92 10.05 31.56 -36.41
N PHE A 93 11.29 31.96 -36.71
CA PHE A 93 12.49 31.27 -36.23
C PHE A 93 12.67 31.41 -34.71
N ASN A 94 12.49 32.62 -34.17
CA ASN A 94 12.56 32.85 -32.72
C ASN A 94 11.48 32.05 -31.98
N TRP A 95 10.24 32.06 -32.49
CA TRP A 95 9.16 31.26 -31.95
C TRP A 95 9.45 29.75 -32.00
N PHE A 96 9.98 29.26 -33.12
CA PHE A 96 10.32 27.84 -33.27
C PHE A 96 11.41 27.40 -32.29
N GLN A 97 12.46 28.21 -32.11
CA GLN A 97 13.49 27.94 -31.11
C GLN A 97 12.92 27.94 -29.68
N GLY A 98 12.11 28.95 -29.34
CA GLY A 98 11.47 29.05 -28.04
C GLY A 98 10.56 27.86 -27.73
N SER A 99 9.74 27.42 -28.69
CA SER A 99 8.87 26.25 -28.52
C SER A 99 9.65 24.96 -28.28
N ARG A 100 10.79 24.78 -28.95
CA ARG A 100 11.65 23.60 -28.75
C ARG A 100 12.29 23.60 -27.36
N ALA A 101 12.75 24.76 -26.88
CA ALA A 101 13.31 24.90 -25.54
C ALA A 101 12.26 24.58 -24.46
N ILE A 102 11.06 25.17 -24.57
CA ILE A 102 9.94 24.92 -23.63
C ILE A 102 9.55 23.44 -23.60
N LYS A 103 9.49 22.77 -24.76
CA LYS A 103 9.18 21.32 -24.80
C LYS A 103 10.23 20.48 -24.08
N ARG A 104 11.52 20.84 -24.20
CA ARG A 104 12.62 20.15 -23.50
C ARG A 104 12.52 20.37 -21.99
N GLU A 105 12.23 21.59 -21.56
CA GLU A 105 12.05 21.92 -20.14
C GLU A 105 10.84 21.20 -19.54
N LEU A 106 9.69 21.20 -20.24
CA LEU A 106 8.52 20.44 -19.82
C LEU A 106 8.81 18.93 -19.75
N ALA A 107 9.60 18.39 -20.68
CA ALA A 107 10.03 16.99 -20.61
C ALA A 107 10.89 16.72 -19.37
N SER A 108 11.87 17.59 -19.07
CA SER A 108 12.72 17.48 -17.87
C SER A 108 11.90 17.55 -16.57
N ILE A 109 10.99 18.53 -16.49
CA ILE A 109 10.12 18.72 -15.32
C ILE A 109 9.22 17.48 -15.13
N ASN A 110 8.65 16.94 -16.21
CA ASN A 110 7.85 15.72 -16.11
C ASN A 110 8.69 14.51 -15.65
N THR A 111 9.93 14.38 -16.11
CA THR A 111 10.82 13.30 -15.64
C THR A 111 11.19 13.46 -14.17
N GLU A 112 11.49 14.68 -13.73
CA GLU A 112 11.79 15.00 -12.33
C GLU A 112 10.57 14.75 -11.45
N LEU A 113 9.39 15.22 -11.85
CA LEU A 113 8.13 15.00 -11.14
C LEU A 113 7.83 13.50 -11.00
N ASN A 114 7.93 12.73 -12.09
CA ASN A 114 7.71 11.29 -12.05
C ASN A 114 8.73 10.57 -11.17
N SER A 115 10.00 10.99 -11.20
CA SER A 115 11.02 10.43 -10.31
C SER A 115 10.73 10.73 -8.84
N SER A 116 10.31 11.95 -8.51
CA SER A 116 9.94 12.35 -7.15
C SER A 116 8.72 11.57 -6.66
N ILE A 117 7.71 11.37 -7.51
CA ILE A 117 6.52 10.57 -7.19
C ILE A 117 6.91 9.11 -6.89
N GLU A 118 7.80 8.52 -7.69
CA GLU A 118 8.23 7.14 -7.47
C GLU A 118 9.06 6.99 -6.19
N ILE A 119 9.93 7.97 -5.88
CA ILE A 119 10.68 8.01 -4.61
C ILE A 119 9.71 8.10 -3.42
N SER A 120 8.78 9.06 -3.42
CA SER A 120 7.82 9.20 -2.33
C SER A 120 6.92 7.97 -2.18
N LYS A 121 6.57 7.30 -3.28
CA LYS A 121 5.82 6.04 -3.25
C LYS A 121 6.63 4.90 -2.64
N GLN A 122 7.94 4.84 -2.89
CA GLN A 122 8.83 3.84 -2.29
C GLN A 122 9.04 4.10 -0.80
N GLU A 123 9.23 5.36 -0.40
CA GLU A 123 9.31 5.77 1.00
C GLU A 123 8.03 5.42 1.77
N LEU A 124 6.86 5.77 1.21
CA LEU A 124 5.57 5.46 1.81
C LEU A 124 5.35 3.94 1.92
N LYS A 125 5.75 3.17 0.92
CA LYS A 125 5.70 1.69 0.98
C LYS A 125 6.61 1.14 2.07
N TYR A 126 7.81 1.70 2.22
CA TYR A 126 8.75 1.27 3.25
C TYR A 126 8.21 1.59 4.66
N GLU A 127 7.65 2.79 4.85
CA GLU A 127 7.02 3.19 6.11
C GLU A 127 5.82 2.31 6.46
N ILE A 128 4.90 2.09 5.50
CA ILE A 128 3.74 1.19 5.68
C ILE A 128 4.20 -0.22 6.02
N ASN A 129 5.17 -0.78 5.30
CA ASN A 129 5.66 -2.13 5.59
C ASN A 129 6.31 -2.20 6.99
N GLY A 130 7.06 -1.16 7.39
CA GLY A 130 7.64 -1.08 8.72
C GLY A 130 6.59 -0.95 9.83
N GLU A 131 5.48 -0.25 9.60
CA GLU A 131 4.36 -0.19 10.56
C GLU A 131 3.60 -1.51 10.62
N VAL A 132 3.38 -2.19 9.48
CA VAL A 132 2.75 -3.51 9.43
C VAL A 132 3.57 -4.54 10.20
N GLU A 133 4.89 -4.59 10.00
CA GLU A 133 5.78 -5.52 10.71
C GLU A 133 5.75 -5.26 12.23
N LYS A 134 5.77 -3.98 12.66
CA LYS A 134 5.62 -3.63 14.08
C LYS A 134 4.27 -4.07 14.64
N LEU A 135 3.19 -3.89 13.89
CA LEU A 135 1.84 -4.32 14.30
C LEU A 135 1.75 -5.85 14.41
N GLU A 136 2.35 -6.58 13.47
CA GLU A 136 2.44 -8.05 13.51
C GLU A 136 3.18 -8.54 14.76
N GLN A 137 4.35 -7.95 15.07
CA GLN A 137 5.10 -8.28 16.28
C GLN A 137 4.31 -7.97 17.57
N LEU A 138 3.66 -6.82 17.63
CA LEU A 138 2.81 -6.45 18.78
C LEU A 138 1.61 -7.39 18.93
N LEU A 139 1.02 -7.84 17.82
CA LEU A 139 -0.08 -8.78 17.83
C LEU A 139 0.38 -10.15 18.31
N GLU A 140 1.50 -10.65 17.80
CA GLU A 140 2.08 -11.94 18.22
C GLU A 140 2.41 -11.94 19.72
N ASP A 141 3.02 -10.87 20.22
CA ASP A 141 3.34 -10.72 21.65
C ASP A 141 2.08 -10.66 22.51
N LYS A 142 1.05 -9.92 22.08
CA LYS A 142 -0.24 -9.88 22.80
C LYS A 142 -0.90 -11.25 22.83
N VAL A 143 -0.93 -11.96 21.70
CA VAL A 143 -1.50 -13.31 21.61
C VAL A 143 -0.73 -14.27 22.52
N LYS A 144 0.61 -14.25 22.52
CA LYS A 144 1.43 -15.06 23.42
C LYS A 144 1.16 -14.75 24.90
N ARG A 145 1.06 -13.47 25.27
CA ARG A 145 0.77 -13.06 26.66
C ARG A 145 -0.62 -13.51 27.10
N ILE A 146 -1.64 -13.28 26.28
CA ILE A 146 -3.02 -13.69 26.57
C ILE A 146 -3.10 -15.22 26.66
N SER A 147 -2.47 -15.94 25.72
CA SER A 147 -2.42 -17.40 25.72
C SER A 147 -1.76 -17.94 26.99
N LYS A 148 -0.59 -17.42 27.39
CA LYS A 148 0.06 -17.81 28.65
C LYS A 148 -0.79 -17.48 29.88
N GLN A 149 -1.37 -16.28 29.94
CA GLN A 149 -2.23 -15.88 31.05
C GLN A 149 -3.50 -16.72 31.17
N ALA A 150 -4.03 -17.24 30.07
CA ALA A 150 -5.19 -18.13 30.08
C ALA A 150 -4.82 -19.59 30.38
N ILE A 151 -3.72 -20.10 29.81
CA ILE A 151 -3.35 -21.52 29.90
C ILE A 151 -2.78 -21.85 31.28
N GLU A 152 -1.92 -21.01 31.86
CA GLU A 152 -1.24 -21.30 33.13
C GLU A 152 -2.22 -21.55 34.31
N PRO A 153 -3.25 -20.70 34.55
CA PRO A 153 -4.19 -20.97 35.64
C PRO A 153 -5.07 -22.19 35.36
N LEU A 154 -5.36 -22.51 34.09
CA LEU A 154 -6.08 -23.75 33.75
C LEU A 154 -5.21 -24.97 34.05
N LYS A 155 -3.93 -24.94 33.66
CA LYS A 155 -2.97 -26.01 33.94
C LYS A 155 -2.83 -26.25 35.44
N ASN A 156 -2.63 -25.19 36.23
CA ASN A 156 -2.54 -25.29 37.69
C ASN A 156 -3.84 -25.83 38.32
N LYS A 157 -5.01 -25.48 37.76
CA LYS A 157 -6.30 -26.04 38.20
C LYS A 157 -6.43 -27.52 37.85
N ILE A 158 -5.98 -27.94 36.67
CA ILE A 158 -6.00 -29.35 36.24
C ILE A 158 -5.09 -30.16 37.15
N GLU A 159 -3.83 -29.75 37.37
CA GLU A 159 -2.89 -30.43 38.27
C GLU A 159 -3.44 -30.49 39.71
N SER A 160 -4.06 -29.40 40.19
CA SER A 160 -4.71 -29.40 41.50
C SER A 160 -5.92 -30.35 41.56
N LEU A 161 -6.69 -30.49 40.47
CA LEU A 161 -7.82 -31.41 40.41
C LEU A 161 -7.37 -32.86 40.31
N GLU A 162 -6.34 -33.17 39.53
CA GLU A 162 -5.72 -34.49 39.45
C GLU A 162 -5.25 -34.95 40.83
N HIS A 163 -4.54 -34.08 41.56
CA HIS A 163 -4.12 -34.38 42.93
C HIS A 163 -5.33 -34.60 43.87
N LYS A 164 -6.41 -33.82 43.73
CA LYS A 164 -7.62 -34.01 44.56
C LYS A 164 -8.36 -35.31 44.23
N ILE A 165 -8.39 -35.70 42.96
CA ILE A 165 -9.00 -36.96 42.52
C ILE A 165 -8.25 -38.14 43.12
N LEU A 166 -6.92 -38.14 43.01
CA LEU A 166 -6.09 -39.20 43.60
C LEU A 166 -6.27 -39.27 45.13
N MET A 167 -6.35 -38.12 45.80
CA MET A 167 -6.62 -38.08 47.25
C MET A 167 -7.98 -38.66 47.62
N LEU A 168 -9.04 -38.33 46.86
CA LEU A 168 -10.37 -38.89 47.08
C LEU A 168 -10.42 -40.39 46.79
N GLU A 169 -9.70 -40.84 45.76
CA GLU A 169 -9.56 -42.25 45.42
C GLU A 169 -8.85 -43.02 46.53
N TYR A 170 -7.75 -42.47 47.07
CA TYR A 170 -7.08 -43.02 48.25
C TYR A 170 -8.02 -43.11 49.45
N ASP A 171 -8.71 -42.01 49.80
CA ASP A 171 -9.58 -41.99 50.98
C ASP A 171 -10.78 -42.93 50.82
N SER A 172 -11.29 -43.12 49.60
CA SER A 172 -12.33 -44.10 49.26
C SER A 172 -11.81 -45.53 49.46
N LEU A 173 -10.65 -45.87 48.89
CA LEU A 173 -10.02 -47.18 49.05
C LEU A 173 -9.71 -47.50 50.51
N GLU A 174 -9.27 -46.51 51.30
CA GLU A 174 -9.04 -46.69 52.73
C GLU A 174 -10.33 -47.03 53.49
N ALA A 175 -11.44 -46.37 53.15
CA ALA A 175 -12.75 -46.67 53.73
C ALA A 175 -13.24 -48.07 53.33
N ASP A 176 -13.05 -48.46 52.07
CA ASP A 176 -13.42 -49.78 51.56
C ASP A 176 -12.62 -50.89 52.24
N VAL A 177 -11.31 -50.72 52.42
CA VAL A 177 -10.45 -51.67 53.16
C VAL A 177 -10.97 -51.86 54.59
N LYS A 178 -11.30 -50.78 55.30
CA LYS A 178 -11.83 -50.86 56.68
C LYS A 178 -13.17 -51.60 56.72
N ASN A 179 -14.07 -51.30 55.79
CA ASN A 179 -15.36 -51.98 55.68
C ASN A 179 -15.19 -53.48 55.38
N LEU A 180 -14.28 -53.86 54.47
CA LEU A 180 -13.99 -55.27 54.16
C LEU A 180 -13.39 -55.99 55.38
N GLN A 181 -12.52 -55.32 56.14
CA GLN A 181 -11.95 -55.85 57.37
C GLN A 181 -13.02 -56.10 58.43
N GLU A 182 -13.95 -55.15 58.65
CA GLU A 182 -15.08 -55.28 59.58
C GLU A 182 -15.98 -56.47 59.22
N ASN A 183 -16.16 -56.75 57.93
CA ASN A 183 -16.94 -57.88 57.43
C ASN A 183 -16.17 -59.21 57.35
N ASN A 184 -14.93 -59.27 57.84
CA ASN A 184 -14.04 -60.44 57.77
C ASN A 184 -13.72 -60.92 56.33
N LEU A 185 -13.83 -60.06 55.33
CA LEU A 185 -13.47 -60.37 53.94
C LEU A 185 -11.99 -60.07 53.69
N LEU A 186 -11.10 -60.76 54.43
CA LEU A 186 -9.68 -60.43 54.52
C LEU A 186 -8.93 -60.55 53.18
N SER A 187 -9.25 -61.55 52.36
CA SER A 187 -8.58 -61.73 51.04
C SER A 187 -8.80 -60.53 50.13
N THR A 188 -10.06 -60.08 50.00
CA THR A 188 -10.42 -58.88 49.24
C THR A 188 -9.81 -57.63 49.85
N ALA A 189 -9.76 -57.52 51.18
CA ALA A 189 -9.16 -56.38 51.86
C ALA A 189 -7.65 -56.25 51.55
N VAL A 190 -6.91 -57.37 51.48
CA VAL A 190 -5.49 -57.36 51.10
C VAL A 190 -5.31 -56.88 49.66
N LYS A 191 -6.18 -57.31 48.73
CA LYS A 191 -6.18 -56.82 47.35
C LYS A 191 -6.43 -55.31 47.27
N SER A 192 -7.47 -54.81 47.93
CA SER A 192 -7.76 -53.36 47.99
C SER A 192 -6.65 -52.56 48.69
N CYS A 193 -5.94 -53.14 49.66
CA CYS A 193 -4.74 -52.53 50.24
C CYS A 193 -3.60 -52.39 49.23
N ALA A 194 -3.44 -53.33 48.31
CA ALA A 194 -2.41 -53.25 47.29
C ALA A 194 -2.72 -52.14 46.25
N GLU A 195 -4.01 -51.98 45.89
CA GLU A 195 -4.50 -50.83 45.13
C GLU A 195 -4.29 -49.50 45.89
N LEU A 196 -4.52 -49.49 47.21
CA LEU A 196 -4.25 -48.35 48.09
C LEU A 196 -2.76 -47.95 48.09
N ILE A 197 -1.85 -48.93 48.12
CA ILE A 197 -0.40 -48.70 48.01
C ILE A 197 -0.06 -48.11 46.63
N GLU A 198 -0.63 -48.63 45.54
CA GLU A 198 -0.41 -48.08 44.21
C GLU A 198 -0.90 -46.62 44.09
N CYS A 199 -2.08 -46.32 44.64
CA CYS A 199 -2.59 -44.95 44.70
C CYS A 199 -1.68 -44.03 45.55
N ALA A 200 -1.19 -44.51 46.70
CA ALA A 200 -0.25 -43.75 47.54
C ALA A 200 1.09 -43.45 46.84
N ILE A 201 1.59 -44.37 46.02
CA ILE A 201 2.79 -44.16 45.19
C ILE A 201 2.53 -43.07 44.14
N GLN A 202 1.34 -43.06 43.51
CA GLN A 202 0.99 -42.05 42.50
C GLN A 202 0.86 -40.64 43.09
N ILE A 203 0.37 -40.52 44.34
CA ILE A 203 0.25 -39.25 45.06
C ILE A 203 1.62 -38.72 45.52
N ASP A 204 2.64 -39.60 45.65
CA ASP A 204 3.98 -39.29 46.15
C ASP A 204 3.99 -38.74 47.59
N TRP A 205 3.11 -39.28 48.45
CA TRP A 205 3.03 -38.90 49.87
C TRP A 205 3.52 -40.03 50.77
N ASP A 206 4.75 -39.91 51.26
CA ASP A 206 5.43 -40.91 52.09
C ASP A 206 4.58 -41.41 53.28
N TRP A 207 3.87 -40.52 53.97
CA TRP A 207 3.08 -40.88 55.15
C TRP A 207 1.83 -41.71 54.80
N LYS A 208 1.18 -41.43 53.65
CA LYS A 208 0.05 -42.23 53.14
C LYS A 208 0.53 -43.60 52.70
N LEU A 209 1.67 -43.66 52.03
CA LEU A 209 2.30 -44.90 51.61
C LEU A 209 2.68 -45.78 52.82
N SER A 210 3.30 -45.18 53.84
CA SER A 210 3.60 -45.87 55.10
C SER A 210 2.32 -46.42 55.76
N ASN A 211 1.27 -45.59 55.85
CA ASN A 211 -0.01 -46.01 56.43
C ASN A 211 -0.66 -47.17 55.66
N ALA A 212 -0.64 -47.13 54.32
CA ALA A 212 -1.16 -48.21 53.48
C ALA A 212 -0.38 -49.52 53.68
N ILE A 213 0.95 -49.44 53.78
CA ILE A 213 1.81 -50.61 54.06
C ILE A 213 1.52 -51.17 55.47
N ASP A 214 1.36 -50.32 56.48
CA ASP A 214 1.07 -50.75 57.84
C ASP A 214 -0.32 -51.38 57.96
N LEU A 215 -1.34 -50.82 57.27
CA LEU A 215 -2.66 -51.43 57.14
C LEU A 215 -2.56 -52.84 56.54
N MET A 216 -1.80 -52.99 55.45
CA MET A 216 -1.61 -54.29 54.80
C MET A 216 -0.93 -55.30 55.72
N LYS A 217 0.07 -54.88 56.51
CA LYS A 217 0.71 -55.74 57.51
C LYS A 217 -0.27 -56.19 58.58
N GLY A 218 -1.07 -55.27 59.10
CA GLY A 218 -2.11 -55.57 60.09
C GLY A 218 -3.12 -56.60 59.58
N LEU A 219 -3.52 -56.50 58.30
CA LEU A 219 -4.38 -57.50 57.67
C LEU A 219 -3.71 -58.88 57.61
N PHE A 220 -2.42 -58.97 57.27
CA PHE A 220 -1.69 -60.24 57.30
C PHE A 220 -1.58 -60.84 58.71
N ASP A 221 -1.33 -60.01 59.73
CA ASP A 221 -1.32 -60.44 61.12
C ASP A 221 -2.68 -61.02 61.56
N GLU A 222 -3.79 -60.42 61.12
CA GLU A 222 -5.14 -60.94 61.40
C GLU A 222 -5.43 -62.26 60.69
N VAL A 223 -5.00 -62.42 59.44
CA VAL A 223 -5.15 -63.67 58.68
C VAL A 223 -4.41 -64.81 59.39
N ASP A 224 -3.17 -64.56 59.83
CA ASP A 224 -2.37 -65.53 60.58
C ASP A 224 -3.02 -65.89 61.93
N GLY A 225 -3.49 -64.88 62.66
CA GLY A 225 -4.05 -65.04 64.00
C GLY A 225 -5.38 -65.79 64.06
N LYS A 226 -6.25 -65.62 63.06
CA LYS A 226 -7.56 -66.29 63.05
C LYS A 226 -7.50 -67.75 62.57
N GLY A 227 -6.37 -68.23 62.05
CA GLY A 227 -6.21 -69.62 61.59
C GLY A 227 -7.18 -70.02 60.48
N ILE A 228 -7.70 -69.04 59.75
CA ILE A 228 -8.81 -69.22 58.80
C ILE A 228 -8.26 -69.86 57.53
N LYS A 229 -8.48 -71.16 57.36
CA LYS A 229 -8.20 -71.88 56.10
C LYS A 229 -8.98 -71.32 54.90
N GLU A 230 -10.04 -70.55 55.15
CA GLU A 230 -10.88 -69.91 54.13
C GLU A 230 -10.32 -68.57 53.61
N ALA A 231 -9.29 -68.00 54.25
CA ALA A 231 -8.63 -66.77 53.80
C ALA A 231 -7.50 -67.05 52.80
N ARG A 232 -7.64 -68.08 51.96
CA ARG A 232 -6.69 -68.35 50.88
C ARG A 232 -6.79 -67.24 49.85
N ILE A 233 -5.74 -66.45 49.75
CA ILE A 233 -5.53 -65.48 48.67
C ILE A 233 -5.20 -66.27 47.40
N ASP A 234 -5.79 -65.91 46.27
CA ASP A 234 -5.49 -66.57 44.99
C ASP A 234 -4.02 -66.34 44.61
N THR A 235 -3.38 -67.34 44.01
CA THR A 235 -1.98 -67.23 43.56
C THR A 235 -1.81 -66.08 42.56
N GLN A 236 -2.82 -65.84 41.73
CA GLN A 236 -2.83 -64.72 40.80
C GLN A 236 -2.85 -63.37 41.53
N ASP A 237 -3.66 -63.23 42.58
CA ASP A 237 -3.70 -62.01 43.40
C ASP A 237 -2.36 -61.80 44.12
N ILE A 238 -1.71 -62.84 44.63
CA ILE A 238 -0.37 -62.74 45.25
C ILE A 238 0.65 -62.18 44.26
N ILE A 239 0.63 -62.62 43.00
CA ILE A 239 1.55 -62.14 41.96
C ILE A 239 1.28 -60.66 41.64
N GLU A 240 0.01 -60.27 41.51
CA GLU A 240 -0.39 -58.87 41.27
C GLU A 240 0.03 -57.96 42.42
N ILE A 241 -0.22 -58.39 43.66
CA ILE A 241 0.19 -57.69 44.87
C ILE A 241 1.72 -57.59 44.95
N GLU A 242 2.46 -58.67 44.71
CA GLU A 242 3.93 -58.65 44.70
C GLU A 242 4.45 -57.66 43.65
N ALA A 243 3.81 -57.58 42.49
CA ALA A 243 4.17 -56.63 41.44
C ALA A 243 3.94 -55.18 41.87
N GLN A 244 2.82 -54.88 42.53
CA GLN A 244 2.53 -53.54 43.07
C GLN A 244 3.50 -53.16 44.20
N VAL A 245 3.75 -54.06 45.16
CA VAL A 245 4.67 -53.83 46.28
C VAL A 245 6.11 -53.61 45.79
N LYS A 246 6.53 -54.25 44.70
CA LYS A 246 7.85 -54.00 44.10
C LYS A 246 8.03 -52.58 43.55
N LYS A 247 6.95 -51.87 43.22
CA LYS A 247 6.99 -50.47 42.76
C LYS A 247 7.26 -49.48 43.91
N VAL A 248 7.16 -49.92 45.17
CA VAL A 248 7.37 -49.07 46.34
C VAL A 248 8.79 -48.47 46.33
N PRO A 249 8.92 -47.13 46.48
CA PRO A 249 10.21 -46.44 46.51
C PRO A 249 11.18 -47.01 47.56
N ASP A 250 12.48 -46.89 47.29
CA ASP A 250 13.52 -47.42 48.17
C ASP A 250 13.56 -46.75 49.56
N SER A 251 12.94 -45.58 49.72
CA SER A 251 12.72 -44.94 51.03
C SER A 251 11.98 -45.86 52.02
N HIS A 252 11.12 -46.76 51.51
CA HIS A 252 10.35 -47.71 52.30
C HIS A 252 10.83 -49.16 52.12
N ARG A 253 12.09 -49.37 51.69
CA ARG A 253 12.65 -50.70 51.37
C ARG A 253 12.47 -51.73 52.49
N ILE A 254 12.67 -51.35 53.75
CA ILE A 254 12.54 -52.28 54.88
C ILE A 254 11.10 -52.79 55.00
N LEU A 255 10.12 -51.89 54.84
CA LEU A 255 8.70 -52.23 54.90
C LEU A 255 8.29 -53.08 53.69
N ARG A 256 8.77 -52.71 52.50
CA ARG A 256 8.59 -53.46 51.25
C ARG A 256 9.13 -54.89 51.35
N ASP A 257 10.39 -55.05 51.73
CA ASP A 257 11.06 -56.36 51.80
C ASP A 257 10.39 -57.25 52.87
N SER A 258 9.91 -56.64 53.97
CA SER A 258 9.10 -57.32 54.99
C SER A 258 7.74 -57.80 54.46
N LEU A 259 7.03 -56.98 53.68
CA LEU A 259 5.75 -57.38 53.05
C LEU A 259 5.97 -58.51 52.03
N LEU A 260 6.99 -58.38 51.18
CA LEU A 260 7.33 -59.38 50.17
C LEU A 260 7.70 -60.73 50.78
N LYS A 261 8.44 -60.74 51.89
CA LYS A 261 8.74 -61.96 52.61
C LYS A 261 7.45 -62.63 53.10
N ARG A 262 6.53 -61.85 53.66
CA ARG A 262 5.27 -62.36 54.21
C ARG A 262 4.32 -62.89 53.14
N LEU A 263 4.21 -62.20 52.00
CA LEU A 263 3.46 -62.67 50.83
C LEU A 263 3.92 -64.06 50.35
N ARG A 264 5.22 -64.36 50.42
CA ARG A 264 5.76 -65.68 50.03
C ARG A 264 5.45 -66.78 51.03
N GLU A 265 5.16 -66.44 52.29
CA GLU A 265 4.76 -67.41 53.32
C GLU A 265 3.29 -67.85 53.13
N PHE A 266 2.50 -67.07 52.39
CA PHE A 266 1.11 -67.40 52.02
C PHE A 266 0.96 -68.25 50.75
N HIS A 267 2.04 -68.42 49.99
CA HIS A 267 2.09 -69.27 48.79
C HIS A 267 2.39 -70.73 49.16
#